data_AF-A0A0V0GT14-F1
#
_entry.id   AF-A0A0V0GT14-F1
#
_cell.length_a   1.000
_cell.length_b   1.000
_cell.length_c   1.000
_cell.angle_alpha   90.00
_cell.angle_beta   90.00
_cell.angle_gamma   90.00
#
_symmetry.space_group_name_H-M   'P 1'
#
loop_
_entity.id
_entity.type
_entity.pdbx_description
1 polymer ?
#
loop_
_entity_poly.entity_id
_entity_poly.type
_entity_poly.pdbx_seq_one_letter_code
_entity_poly.pdbx_strand_id
1 'polypeptide(L)'
;MWCNGIICTPILLLWTAYSGDLDATMNFSYLYTTGFQAVIVLSCVLAFLLNYSVFLNTTINSALTQTVCGNLKDLFTVGFGWLVFRGLPFDLLNIAGQCLSFLGSCLYAYCKLKGI
;
A
#
# COMPACT_ATOMS: atom_id res chain seq x y z
N MET A 1 7.62 -10.19 11.33
CA MET A 1 6.14 -10.18 11.27
C MET A 1 5.52 -9.88 12.63
N TRP A 2 5.81 -10.68 13.66
CA TRP A 2 5.26 -10.52 15.02
C TRP A 2 5.61 -9.18 15.68
N CYS A 3 6.87 -8.73 15.64
CA CYS A 3 7.23 -7.43 16.25
C CYS A 3 6.58 -6.22 15.56
N ASN A 4 6.40 -6.26 14.23
CA ASN A 4 5.80 -5.16 13.49
C ASN A 4 4.30 -5.05 13.81
N GLY A 5 3.59 -6.19 13.91
CA GLY A 5 2.21 -6.23 14.41
C GLY A 5 2.12 -5.75 15.87
N ILE A 6 2.91 -6.31 16.78
CA ILE A 6 2.83 -6.00 18.22
C ILE A 6 3.16 -4.52 18.52
N ILE A 7 4.07 -3.89 17.77
CA ILE A 7 4.44 -2.48 17.98
C ILE A 7 3.43 -1.55 17.31
N CYS A 8 2.93 -1.90 16.12
CA CYS A 8 2.04 -1.03 15.36
C CYS A 8 0.60 -1.08 15.88
N THR A 9 0.14 -2.24 16.39
CA THR A 9 -1.22 -2.40 16.95
C THR A 9 -1.57 -1.38 18.04
N PRO A 10 -0.79 -1.17 19.12
CA PRO A 10 -1.13 -0.21 20.16
C PRO A 10 -1.09 1.24 19.67
N ILE A 11 -0.16 1.56 18.76
CA ILE A 11 -0.03 2.90 18.18
C ILE A 11 -1.23 3.20 17.27
N LEU A 12 -1.64 2.24 16.44
CA LEU A 12 -2.82 2.34 15.59
C LEU A 12 -4.11 2.41 16.42
N LEU A 13 -4.23 1.63 17.49
CA LEU A 13 -5.40 1.65 18.38
C LEU A 13 -5.56 3.01 19.07
N LEU A 14 -4.47 3.59 19.54
CA LEU A 14 -4.48 4.94 20.11
C LEU A 14 -4.83 5.98 19.05
N TRP A 15 -4.19 5.92 17.87
CA TRP A 15 -4.45 6.88 16.80
C TRP A 15 -5.90 6.82 16.30
N THR A 16 -6.44 5.62 16.08
CA THR A 16 -7.83 5.42 15.65
C THR A 16 -8.84 5.88 16.71
N ALA A 17 -8.53 5.73 18.01
CA ALA A 17 -9.34 6.29 19.08
C ALA A 17 -9.33 7.84 19.10
N TYR A 18 -8.21 8.47 18.74
CA TYR A 18 -8.12 9.93 18.65
C TYR A 18 -8.70 10.50 17.34
N SER A 19 -8.60 9.79 16.21
CA SER A 19 -9.09 10.26 14.90
C SER A 19 -10.61 10.16 14.71
N GLY A 20 -11.33 9.43 15.58
CA GLY A 20 -12.79 9.32 15.51
C GLY A 20 -13.32 8.47 14.35
N ASP A 21 -12.44 7.80 13.59
CA ASP A 21 -12.81 6.86 12.53
C ASP A 21 -13.67 5.69 13.04
N LEU A 22 -13.52 5.34 14.32
CA LEU A 22 -14.35 4.35 15.03
C LEU A 22 -15.81 4.80 15.16
N ASP A 23 -16.05 6.07 15.48
CA ASP A 23 -17.39 6.66 15.59
C ASP A 23 -18.06 6.78 14.21
N ALA A 24 -17.28 7.16 13.19
CA ALA A 24 -17.75 7.18 11.81
C ALA A 24 -18.11 5.77 11.31
N THR A 25 -17.30 4.77 11.65
CA THR A 25 -17.58 3.37 11.30
C THR A 25 -18.82 2.87 12.03
N MET A 26 -18.97 3.08 13.34
CA MET A 26 -20.15 2.65 14.11
C MET A 26 -21.47 3.32 13.66
N ASN A 27 -21.42 4.54 13.12
CA ASN A 27 -22.60 5.21 12.58
C ASN A 27 -22.99 4.77 11.15
N PHE A 28 -22.21 3.91 10.49
CA PHE A 28 -22.56 3.43 9.15
C PHE A 28 -23.72 2.41 9.22
N SER A 29 -24.90 2.81 8.74
CA SER A 29 -26.12 2.00 8.77
C SER A 29 -26.05 0.67 7.99
N TYR A 30 -25.02 0.47 7.14
CA TYR A 30 -24.81 -0.73 6.32
C TYR A 30 -23.66 -1.63 6.81
N LEU A 31 -23.11 -1.40 8.01
CA LEU A 31 -22.02 -2.19 8.60
C LEU A 31 -22.29 -3.70 8.64
N TYR A 32 -23.56 -4.09 8.83
CA TYR A 32 -23.97 -5.48 8.98
C TYR A 32 -24.37 -6.17 7.67
N THR A 33 -24.28 -5.48 6.53
CA THR A 33 -24.55 -6.11 5.24
C THR A 33 -23.43 -7.09 4.90
N THR A 34 -23.80 -8.32 4.57
CA THR A 34 -22.87 -9.42 4.27
C THR A 34 -21.83 -9.06 3.20
N GLY A 35 -22.21 -8.25 2.21
CA GLY A 35 -21.29 -7.76 1.17
C GLY A 35 -20.19 -6.83 1.71
N PHE A 36 -20.52 -5.92 2.64
CA PHE A 36 -19.55 -5.00 3.22
C PHE A 36 -18.57 -5.74 4.14
N GLN A 37 -19.08 -6.67 4.95
CA GLN A 37 -18.26 -7.54 5.79
C GLN A 37 -17.30 -8.41 4.96
N ALA A 38 -17.78 -8.99 3.86
CA ALA A 38 -16.93 -9.79 2.97
C ALA A 38 -15.77 -8.97 2.38
N VAL A 39 -16.02 -7.73 1.96
CA VAL A 39 -14.98 -6.84 1.42
C VAL A 39 -13.97 -6.43 2.50
N ILE A 40 -14.40 -6.20 3.74
CA ILE A 40 -13.49 -5.92 4.87
C ILE A 40 -12.60 -7.13 5.14
N VAL A 41 -13.18 -8.32 5.26
CA VAL A 41 -12.42 -9.56 5.52
C VAL A 41 -11.41 -9.82 4.39
N LEU A 42 -11.85 -9.69 3.13
CA LEU A 42 -10.97 -9.82 1.97
C LEU A 42 -9.81 -8.81 2.01
N SER A 43 -10.10 -7.55 2.36
CA SER A 43 -9.09 -6.50 2.51
C SER A 43 -8.09 -6.81 3.63
N CYS A 44 -8.55 -7.35 4.76
CA CYS A 44 -7.68 -7.80 5.83
C CYS A 44 -6.76 -8.94 5.35
N VAL A 45 -7.29 -9.94 4.65
CA VAL A 45 -6.50 -11.05 4.11
C VAL A 45 -5.45 -10.54 3.11
N LEU A 46 -5.82 -9.63 2.20
CA LEU A 46 -4.89 -8.98 1.28
C LEU A 46 -3.79 -8.19 2.01
N ALA A 47 -4.15 -7.45 3.07
CA ALA A 47 -3.17 -6.72 3.88
C ALA A 47 -2.17 -7.65 4.58
N PHE A 48 -2.62 -8.80 5.09
CA PHE A 48 -1.74 -9.82 5.65
C PHE A 48 -0.81 -10.42 4.60
N LEU A 49 -1.34 -10.76 3.41
CA LEU A 49 -0.54 -11.28 2.30
C LEU A 49 0.50 -10.28 1.79
N LEU A 50 0.15 -8.99 1.75
CA LEU A 50 1.10 -7.92 1.39
C LEU A 50 2.22 -7.81 2.42
N ASN A 51 1.89 -7.81 3.72
CA ASN A 51 2.90 -7.79 4.78
C ASN A 51 3.80 -9.04 4.75
N TYR A 52 3.24 -10.20 4.45
CA TYR A 52 4.00 -11.43 4.26
C TYR A 52 4.95 -11.33 3.05
N SER A 53 4.44 -10.86 1.91
CA SER A 53 5.20 -10.69 0.67
C SER A 53 6.34 -9.69 0.84
N VAL A 54 6.11 -8.60 1.56
CA VAL A 54 7.11 -7.60 1.94
C VAL A 54 8.23 -8.24 2.78
N PHE A 55 7.87 -9.02 3.80
CA PHE A 55 8.86 -9.70 4.64
C PHE A 55 9.64 -10.79 3.90
N LEU A 56 8.96 -11.56 3.05
CA LEU A 56 9.61 -12.56 2.19
C LEU A 56 10.59 -11.87 1.22
N ASN A 57 10.16 -10.75 0.63
CA ASN A 57 10.98 -10.02 -0.33
C ASN A 57 12.20 -9.37 0.35
N THR A 58 12.14 -8.90 1.59
CA THR A 58 13.32 -8.43 2.35
C THR A 58 14.24 -9.54 2.82
N THR A 59 13.71 -10.75 2.99
CA THR A 59 14.51 -11.92 3.41
C THR A 59 15.27 -12.52 2.23
N ILE A 60 14.65 -12.57 1.04
CA ILE A 60 15.23 -13.20 -0.16
C ILE A 60 15.97 -12.18 -1.04
N ASN A 61 15.44 -10.97 -1.17
CA ASN A 61 16.08 -9.89 -1.89
C ASN A 61 16.35 -8.72 -0.92
N SER A 62 17.39 -7.93 -1.19
CA SER A 62 17.72 -6.80 -0.32
C SER A 62 16.53 -5.81 -0.19
N ALA A 63 16.43 -5.08 0.93
CA ALA A 63 15.39 -4.08 1.21
C ALA A 63 15.12 -3.10 0.04
N LEU A 64 16.11 -2.95 -0.82
CA LEU A 64 16.13 -2.23 -2.07
C LEU A 64 15.08 -2.63 -3.11
N THR A 65 14.93 -3.92 -3.37
CA THR A 65 14.02 -4.42 -4.42
C THR A 65 12.57 -4.28 -3.97
N GLN A 66 12.32 -4.25 -2.66
CA GLN A 66 11.02 -3.91 -2.11
C GLN A 66 10.63 -2.47 -2.45
N THR A 67 11.56 -1.52 -2.36
CA THR A 67 11.30 -0.11 -2.70
C THR A 67 10.96 0.05 -4.18
N VAL A 68 11.66 -0.68 -5.07
CA VAL A 68 11.38 -0.71 -6.52
C VAL A 68 9.99 -1.28 -6.81
N CYS A 69 9.64 -2.44 -6.22
CA CYS A 69 8.30 -3.03 -6.37
C CYS A 69 7.20 -2.15 -5.78
N GLY A 70 7.48 -1.41 -4.70
CA GLY A 70 6.57 -0.43 -4.10
C GLY A 70 6.24 0.70 -5.08
N ASN A 71 7.26 1.34 -5.66
CA ASN A 71 7.07 2.40 -6.65
C ASN A 71 6.28 1.92 -7.88
N LEU A 72 6.53 0.69 -8.34
CA LEU A 72 5.78 0.08 -9.45
C LEU A 72 4.31 -0.17 -9.07
N LYS A 73 4.05 -0.69 -7.87
CA LYS A 73 2.69 -0.88 -7.35
C LYS A 73 1.92 0.44 -7.31
N ASP A 74 2.57 1.52 -6.86
CA ASP A 74 1.93 2.83 -6.78
C ASP A 74 1.64 3.40 -8.17
N LEU A 75 2.54 3.21 -9.14
CA LEU A 75 2.30 3.54 -10.56
C LEU A 75 1.04 2.85 -11.11
N PHE A 76 0.92 1.54 -10.87
CA PHE A 76 -0.26 0.78 -11.28
C PHE A 76 -1.52 1.24 -10.55
N THR A 77 -1.42 1.55 -9.25
CA THR A 77 -2.56 1.99 -8.44
C THR A 77 -3.08 3.34 -8.91
N VAL A 78 -2.19 4.30 -9.22
CA VAL A 78 -2.56 5.60 -9.79
C VAL A 78 -3.14 5.43 -11.21
N GLY A 79 -2.52 4.60 -12.05
CA GLY A 79 -3.02 4.32 -13.39
C GLY A 79 -4.42 3.70 -13.39
N PHE A 80 -4.65 2.70 -12.54
CA PHE A 80 -5.98 2.12 -12.35
C PHE A 80 -6.97 3.12 -11.74
N GLY A 81 -6.52 3.93 -10.78
CA GLY A 81 -7.31 4.99 -10.18
C GLY A 81 -7.84 5.96 -11.23
N TRP A 82 -7.04 6.34 -12.21
CA TRP A 82 -7.47 7.21 -13.31
C TRP A 82 -8.40 6.54 -14.31
N LEU A 83 -8.20 5.24 -14.59
CA LEU A 83 -9.06 4.48 -15.49
C LEU A 83 -10.46 4.29 -14.89
N VAL A 84 -10.52 3.99 -13.59
CA VAL A 84 -11.77 3.73 -12.86
C VAL A 84 -12.47 5.03 -12.46
N PHE A 85 -11.73 5.99 -11.93
CA PHE A 85 -12.26 7.30 -11.52
C PHE A 85 -11.90 8.34 -12.58
N ARG A 86 -12.74 8.41 -13.62
CA ARG A 86 -12.62 9.29 -14.80
C ARG A 86 -12.70 10.81 -14.50
N GLY A 87 -12.62 11.22 -13.24
CA GLY A 87 -12.92 12.57 -12.76
C GLY A 87 -11.88 13.20 -11.82
N LEU A 88 -10.70 12.59 -11.63
CA LEU A 88 -9.63 13.26 -10.89
C LEU A 88 -8.93 14.31 -11.77
N PRO A 89 -8.52 15.46 -11.20
CA PRO A 89 -7.71 16.42 -11.92
C PRO A 89 -6.40 15.75 -12.37
N PHE A 90 -6.15 15.77 -13.69
CA PHE A 90 -4.94 15.23 -14.28
C PHE A 90 -3.75 16.11 -13.88
N ASP A 91 -3.13 15.79 -12.75
CA ASP A 91 -1.92 16.47 -12.31
C ASP A 91 -0.69 15.86 -13.02
N LEU A 92 -0.30 16.47 -14.14
CA LEU A 92 0.83 16.03 -14.95
C LEU A 92 2.14 15.98 -14.15
N LEU A 93 2.30 16.83 -13.14
CA LEU A 93 3.49 16.84 -12.28
C LEU A 93 3.57 15.57 -11.44
N ASN A 94 2.43 15.07 -10.96
CA ASN A 94 2.37 13.86 -10.17
C ASN A 94 2.73 12.62 -11.02
N ILE A 95 2.27 12.57 -12.28
CA ILE A 95 2.68 11.51 -13.23
C ILE A 95 4.18 11.58 -13.51
N ALA A 96 4.68 12.79 -13.81
CA ALA A 96 6.09 12.99 -14.12
C ALA A 96 6.98 12.57 -12.94
N GLY A 97 6.59 12.92 -11.71
CA GLY A 97 7.25 12.49 -10.49
C GLY A 97 7.23 10.97 -10.29
N GLN A 98 6.09 10.32 -10.56
CA GLN A 98 5.98 8.87 -10.45
C GLN A 98 6.83 8.13 -11.51
N CYS A 99 6.83 8.61 -12.75
CA CYS A 99 7.66 8.08 -13.83
C CYS A 99 9.16 8.28 -13.55
N LEU A 100 9.56 9.44 -13.01
CA LEU A 100 10.94 9.70 -12.61
C LEU A 100 11.39 8.77 -11.48
N SER A 101 10.52 8.57 -10.48
CA SER A 101 10.76 7.65 -9.36
C SER A 101 10.91 6.21 -9.85
N PHE A 102 10.09 5.80 -10.83
CA PHE A 102 10.21 4.48 -11.46
C PHE A 102 11.50 4.31 -12.25
N LEU A 103 11.88 5.30 -13.06
CA LEU A 103 13.14 5.27 -13.81
C LEU A 103 14.37 5.19 -12.88
N GLY A 104 14.38 5.97 -11.80
CA GLY A 104 15.43 5.89 -10.78
C GLY A 104 15.52 4.51 -10.13
N SER A 105 14.36 3.89 -9.87
CA SER A 105 14.25 2.52 -9.34
C SER A 105 14.85 1.48 -10.30
N CYS A 106 14.55 1.60 -11.60
CA CYS A 106 15.03 0.70 -12.65
C CYS A 106 16.54 0.85 -12.90
N LEU A 107 17.05 2.07 -12.99
CA LEU A 107 18.48 2.34 -13.13
C LEU A 107 19.27 1.74 -11.97
N TYR A 108 18.72 1.84 -10.77
CA TYR A 108 19.37 1.31 -9.60
C TYR A 108 19.34 -0.23 -9.52
N ALA A 109 18.21 -0.86 -9.87
CA ALA A 109 18.14 -2.31 -10.01
C ALA A 109 19.14 -2.82 -11.07
N TYR A 110 19.32 -2.07 -12.16
CA TYR A 110 20.28 -2.38 -13.21
C TYR A 110 21.74 -2.28 -12.71
N CYS A 111 22.11 -1.21 -11.99
CA CYS A 111 23.44 -1.10 -11.38
C CYS A 111 23.74 -2.26 -10.42
N LYS A 112 22.77 -2.59 -9.55
CA LYS A 112 22.88 -3.69 -8.58
C LYS A 112 23.02 -5.05 -9.25
N LEU A 113 22.32 -5.29 -10.38
CA LEU A 113 22.49 -6.50 -11.21
C LEU A 113 23.86 -6.55 -11.89
N LYS A 114 24.42 -5.40 -12.26
CA LYS A 114 25.73 -5.29 -12.91
C LYS A 114 26.91 -5.44 -11.93
N GLY A 115 26.64 -5.51 -10.62
CA GLY A 115 27.65 -5.76 -9.58
C GLY A 115 28.53 -4.56 -9.24
N ILE A 116 28.07 -3.34 -9.55
CA ILE A 116 28.66 -2.07 -9.08
C ILE A 116 27.86 -1.61 -7.86
#